data_AF-A0A174DN72-F1
#
_entry.id   AF-A0A174DN72-F1
#
_cell.length_a   1.000
_cell.length_b   1.000
_cell.length_c   1.000
_cell.angle_alpha   90.00
_cell.angle_beta   90.00
_cell.angle_gamma   90.00
#
_symmetry.space_group_name_H-M   'P 1'
#
loop_
_entity.id
_entity.type
_entity.pdbx_description
1 polymer ?
#
loop_
_entity_poly.entity_id
_entity_poly.type
_entity_poly.pdbx_seq_one_letter_code
_entity_poly.pdbx_strand_id
1 'polypeptide(L)'
;MNLKNDTLLKGYILIVLYSSVLRLILGRWATIIADIFTIILLLHIAFNKGTFKFRIEKKVKKLMICVFIVQLIAIFEIFNSNIQNTLYAIIEYRKSYFQMLALIVSYCIYKQSTLTLNYILKFIGLSSLPIVIYGIKQYFFWGPIDTRFVDMVDSGADTLRYGGHMRSVSIFSGPFHYGTFCVLIFAVMLYLWQIEHKKIYLFYIAFCAYGCYCSITRTNLVCLIAAAIVWYLMYLKSDNSLNSTFKKVLSLFLILLLALVLFLGLFDFTFKNNTLGSLLNSISHMGQDNRFNGRKLTWATALKYIVQNPIVGYGVGAAGDTMASHNVASISINATHSMFYKLAMEVGIIGTFIYAMVFALSSFRIYHSYNYKKRTLFYVLSSCILLNGFVGSTISMFPIMPLYWIFTGILLTQSEVSVKKI
;
A
#
# COMPACT_ATOMS: atom_id res chain seq x y z
N MET A 1 -30.18 11.15 1.69
CA MET A 1 -29.34 10.00 2.07
C MET A 1 -27.94 10.07 1.43
N ASN A 2 -27.84 10.35 0.13
CA ASN A 2 -26.56 10.30 -0.62
C ASN A 2 -25.47 11.30 -0.15
N LEU A 3 -25.84 12.54 0.16
CA LEU A 3 -24.88 13.55 0.68
C LEU A 3 -24.19 13.12 1.97
N LYS A 4 -24.87 12.34 2.82
CA LYS A 4 -24.28 11.81 4.06
C LYS A 4 -23.17 10.80 3.76
N ASN A 5 -23.38 9.92 2.77
CA ASN A 5 -22.39 8.92 2.37
C ASN A 5 -21.15 9.55 1.72
N ASP A 6 -21.33 10.61 0.93
CA ASP A 6 -20.24 11.37 0.32
C ASP A 6 -19.31 11.96 1.41
N THR A 7 -19.91 12.56 2.45
CA THR A 7 -19.16 13.10 3.59
C THR A 7 -18.49 12.01 4.42
N LEU A 8 -19.17 10.89 4.67
CA LEU A 8 -18.60 9.76 5.41
C LEU A 8 -17.38 9.16 4.69
N LEU A 9 -17.44 8.99 3.37
CA LEU A 9 -16.34 8.44 2.60
C LEU A 9 -15.12 9.37 2.57
N LYS A 10 -15.35 10.67 2.37
CA LYS A 10 -14.28 11.69 2.45
C LYS A 10 -13.66 11.74 3.83
N GLY A 11 -14.49 11.74 4.88
CA GLY A 11 -14.03 11.71 6.27
C GLY A 11 -13.19 10.47 6.56
N TYR A 12 -13.63 9.30 6.08
CA TYR A 12 -12.88 8.05 6.25
C TYR A 12 -11.50 8.13 5.60
N ILE A 13 -11.44 8.60 4.34
CA ILE A 13 -10.19 8.77 3.59
C ILE A 13 -9.24 9.71 4.34
N LEU A 14 -9.73 10.86 4.82
CA LEU A 14 -8.90 11.82 5.56
C LEU A 14 -8.38 11.24 6.88
N ILE A 15 -9.23 10.53 7.63
CA ILE A 15 -8.81 9.87 8.88
C ILE A 15 -7.73 8.83 8.61
N VAL A 16 -7.90 8.00 7.58
CA VAL A 16 -6.89 7.02 7.18
C VAL A 16 -5.57 7.70 6.81
N LEU A 17 -5.60 8.73 5.96
CA LEU A 17 -4.41 9.46 5.51
C LEU A 17 -3.68 10.18 6.65
N TYR A 18 -4.42 10.85 7.55
CA TYR A 18 -3.85 11.79 8.52
C TYR A 18 -3.78 11.28 9.96
N SER A 19 -4.32 10.10 10.27
CA SER A 19 -4.22 9.51 11.62
C SER A 19 -2.76 9.35 12.11
N SER A 20 -1.80 9.16 11.21
CA SER A 20 -0.38 9.10 11.60
C SER A 20 0.20 10.47 11.97
N VAL A 21 -0.37 11.58 11.48
CA VAL A 21 0.02 12.94 11.92
C VAL A 21 -0.32 13.15 13.39
N LEU A 22 -1.45 12.60 13.83
CA LEU A 22 -1.91 12.70 15.21
C LEU A 22 -0.96 12.02 16.21
N ARG A 23 0.04 11.23 15.75
CA ARG A 23 1.06 10.64 16.62
C ARG A 23 1.85 11.69 17.41
N LEU A 24 2.04 12.89 16.84
CA LEU A 24 2.73 13.97 17.55
C LEU A 24 2.01 14.40 18.83
N ILE A 25 0.68 14.25 18.88
CA ILE A 25 -0.18 14.71 19.96
C ILE A 25 -0.62 13.53 20.85
N LEU A 26 -1.05 12.43 20.23
CA LEU A 26 -1.67 11.28 20.90
C LEU A 26 -0.71 10.09 21.07
N GLY A 27 0.55 10.23 20.64
CA GLY A 27 1.55 9.18 20.69
C GLY A 27 1.30 8.02 19.71
N ARG A 28 1.93 6.87 19.97
CA ARG A 28 1.91 5.69 19.08
C ARG A 28 0.49 5.15 18.81
N TRP A 29 -0.44 5.41 19.73
CA TRP A 29 -1.83 4.95 19.67
C TRP A 29 -2.73 5.76 18.73
N ALA A 30 -2.26 6.87 18.17
CA ALA A 30 -3.05 7.72 17.28
C ALA A 30 -3.69 6.99 16.09
N THR A 31 -3.03 5.93 15.59
CA THR A 31 -3.53 5.10 14.48
C THR A 31 -4.80 4.32 14.83
N ILE A 32 -5.09 4.08 16.12
CA ILE A 32 -6.35 3.47 16.59
C ILE A 32 -7.57 4.24 16.09
N ILE A 33 -7.47 5.56 15.92
CA ILE A 33 -8.59 6.40 15.49
C ILE A 33 -9.16 5.91 14.14
N ALA A 34 -8.29 5.51 13.21
CA ALA A 34 -8.74 4.97 11.93
C ALA A 34 -9.46 3.63 12.08
N ASP A 35 -9.04 2.81 13.04
CA ASP A 35 -9.65 1.51 13.29
C ASP A 35 -11.01 1.66 13.97
N ILE A 36 -11.10 2.51 15.00
CA ILE A 36 -12.38 2.86 15.64
C ILE A 36 -13.36 3.39 14.60
N PHE A 37 -12.91 4.30 13.73
CA PHE A 37 -13.78 4.84 12.67
C PHE A 37 -14.21 3.76 11.67
N THR A 38 -13.32 2.82 11.32
CA THR A 38 -13.66 1.65 10.49
C THR A 38 -14.74 0.80 11.15
N ILE A 39 -14.64 0.53 12.47
CA ILE A 39 -15.66 -0.21 13.24
C ILE A 39 -16.99 0.56 13.25
N ILE A 40 -16.97 1.86 13.54
CA ILE A 40 -18.17 2.70 13.54
C ILE A 40 -18.87 2.63 12.18
N LEU A 41 -18.12 2.70 11.09
CA LEU A 41 -18.68 2.59 9.73
C LEU A 41 -19.23 1.19 9.44
N LEU A 42 -18.57 0.12 9.90
CA LEU A 42 -19.10 -1.24 9.78
C LEU A 42 -20.42 -1.41 10.56
N LEU A 43 -20.49 -0.90 11.79
CA LEU A 43 -21.72 -0.90 12.59
C LEU A 43 -22.80 -0.05 11.92
N HIS A 44 -22.44 1.11 11.37
CA HIS A 44 -23.37 1.94 10.61
C HIS A 44 -23.94 1.18 9.40
N ILE A 45 -23.10 0.48 8.65
CA ILE A 45 -23.53 -0.34 7.50
C ILE A 45 -24.45 -1.48 7.97
N ALA A 46 -24.12 -2.15 9.08
CA ALA A 46 -24.85 -3.30 9.63
C ALA A 46 -26.25 -2.92 10.15
N PHE A 47 -26.37 -1.83 10.92
CA PHE A 47 -27.62 -1.46 11.59
C PHE A 47 -28.55 -0.58 10.77
N ASN A 48 -28.02 0.13 9.77
CA ASN A 48 -28.87 0.96 8.93
C ASN A 48 -29.67 0.04 7.98
N LYS A 49 -30.96 -0.18 8.31
CA LYS A 49 -31.86 -1.11 7.61
C LYS A 49 -31.96 -0.84 6.10
N GLY A 50 -31.70 0.40 5.66
CA GLY A 50 -31.60 0.76 4.25
C GLY A 50 -30.30 0.34 3.58
N THR A 51 -29.18 0.30 4.30
CA THR A 51 -27.85 -0.06 3.77
C THR A 51 -27.59 -1.56 3.77
N PHE A 52 -28.09 -2.32 4.75
CA PHE A 52 -27.91 -3.79 4.77
C PHE A 52 -28.94 -4.53 3.89
N LYS A 53 -30.09 -3.90 3.58
CA LYS A 53 -31.00 -4.38 2.52
C LYS A 53 -30.34 -4.35 1.13
N PHE A 54 -29.23 -3.62 0.94
CA PHE A 54 -28.36 -3.85 -0.20
C PHE A 54 -27.66 -5.19 0.02
N ARG A 55 -28.30 -6.25 -0.47
CA ARG A 55 -27.65 -7.54 -0.67
C ARG A 55 -26.32 -7.27 -1.36
N ILE A 56 -25.21 -7.55 -0.66
CA ILE A 56 -23.89 -7.65 -1.28
C ILE A 56 -24.11 -8.41 -2.58
N GLU A 57 -23.76 -7.79 -3.70
CA GLU A 57 -24.08 -8.36 -5.00
C GLU A 57 -23.55 -9.78 -5.05
N LYS A 58 -24.33 -10.70 -5.62
CA LYS A 58 -23.93 -12.11 -5.75
C LYS A 58 -22.52 -12.24 -6.37
N LYS A 59 -22.15 -11.28 -7.23
CA LYS A 59 -20.83 -11.15 -7.85
C LYS A 59 -19.71 -10.91 -6.82
N VAL A 60 -19.89 -9.98 -5.88
CA VAL A 60 -18.84 -9.60 -4.90
C VAL A 60 -18.94 -10.41 -3.60
N LYS A 61 -20.05 -11.14 -3.38
CA LYS A 61 -20.27 -11.96 -2.17
C LYS A 61 -19.11 -12.92 -1.85
N LYS A 62 -18.59 -13.65 -2.85
CA LYS A 62 -17.45 -14.57 -2.65
C LYS A 62 -16.20 -13.85 -2.13
N LEU A 63 -15.90 -12.67 -2.69
CA LEU A 63 -14.78 -11.85 -2.26
C LEU A 63 -14.95 -11.40 -0.79
N MET A 64 -16.15 -10.91 -0.44
CA MET A 64 -16.45 -10.47 0.93
C MET A 64 -16.36 -11.61 1.94
N ILE A 65 -16.77 -12.83 1.55
CA ILE A 65 -16.60 -14.04 2.35
C ILE A 65 -15.10 -14.34 2.54
N CYS A 66 -14.28 -14.27 1.50
CA CYS A 66 -12.83 -14.47 1.64
C CYS A 66 -12.21 -13.45 2.61
N VAL A 67 -12.55 -12.16 2.50
CA VAL A 67 -12.08 -11.13 3.44
C VAL A 67 -12.47 -11.48 4.87
N PHE A 68 -13.73 -11.88 5.09
CA PHE A 68 -14.22 -12.27 6.42
C PHE A 68 -13.50 -13.51 6.97
N ILE A 69 -13.27 -14.54 6.14
CA ILE A 69 -12.54 -15.74 6.56
C ILE A 69 -11.09 -15.40 6.94
N VAL A 70 -10.42 -14.51 6.19
CA VAL A 70 -9.08 -14.04 6.57
C VAL A 70 -9.11 -13.37 7.95
N GLN A 71 -10.12 -12.53 8.24
CA GLN A 71 -10.25 -11.92 9.58
C GLN A 71 -10.44 -12.99 10.66
N LEU A 72 -11.32 -13.97 10.42
CA LEU A 72 -11.54 -15.04 11.40
C LEU A 72 -10.28 -15.83 11.68
N ILE A 73 -9.56 -16.28 10.65
CA ILE A 73 -8.30 -17.02 10.81
C ILE A 73 -7.30 -16.16 11.59
N ALA A 74 -7.10 -14.90 11.21
CA ALA A 74 -6.16 -14.03 11.90
C ALA A 74 -6.56 -13.78 13.38
N ILE A 75 -7.86 -13.69 13.69
CA ILE A 75 -8.35 -13.58 15.08
C ILE A 75 -8.08 -14.87 15.86
N PHE A 76 -8.31 -16.04 15.28
CA PHE A 76 -7.98 -17.32 15.93
C PHE A 76 -6.47 -17.43 16.21
N GLU A 77 -5.64 -16.99 15.27
CA GLU A 77 -4.18 -17.01 15.38
C GLU A 77 -3.62 -16.01 16.41
N ILE A 78 -4.41 -15.07 16.95
CA ILE A 78 -4.02 -14.28 18.14
C ILE A 78 -3.94 -15.17 19.38
N PHE A 79 -4.73 -16.26 19.43
CA PHE A 79 -4.78 -17.21 20.54
C PHE A 79 -3.95 -18.47 20.30
N ASN A 80 -3.08 -18.47 19.28
CA ASN A 80 -2.16 -19.57 19.03
C ASN A 80 -1.25 -19.77 20.26
N SER A 81 -0.98 -21.01 20.66
CA SER A 81 -0.16 -21.34 21.83
C SER A 81 1.28 -20.82 21.75
N ASN A 82 1.75 -20.47 20.56
CA ASN A 82 3.03 -19.82 20.33
C ASN A 82 3.04 -18.34 20.78
N ILE A 83 1.88 -17.68 20.85
CA ILE A 83 1.75 -16.28 21.25
C ILE A 83 1.93 -16.13 22.76
N GLN A 84 2.96 -15.40 23.16
CA GLN A 84 3.27 -15.09 24.56
C GLN A 84 2.66 -13.76 25.01
N ASN A 85 2.44 -12.82 24.07
CA ASN A 85 1.90 -11.51 24.37
C ASN A 85 0.71 -11.17 23.46
N THR A 86 -0.50 -11.46 23.96
CA THR A 86 -1.76 -11.25 23.24
C THR A 86 -1.99 -9.78 22.86
N LEU A 87 -1.54 -8.81 23.68
CA LEU A 87 -1.70 -7.39 23.37
C LEU A 87 -0.95 -7.02 22.09
N TYR A 88 0.31 -7.44 21.95
CA TYR A 88 1.09 -7.15 20.74
C TYR A 88 0.61 -7.96 19.53
N ALA A 89 0.08 -9.18 19.73
CA ALA A 89 -0.60 -9.92 18.67
C ALA A 89 -1.85 -9.18 18.17
N ILE A 90 -2.64 -8.55 19.05
CA ILE A 90 -3.78 -7.71 18.66
C ILE A 90 -3.33 -6.46 17.88
N ILE A 91 -2.26 -5.80 18.32
CA ILE A 91 -1.67 -4.66 17.59
C ILE A 91 -1.23 -5.11 16.20
N GLU A 92 -0.68 -6.31 16.09
CA GLU A 92 -0.22 -6.85 14.83
C GLU A 92 -1.36 -7.23 13.89
N TYR A 93 -2.41 -7.85 14.43
CA TYR A 93 -3.66 -8.08 13.72
C TYR A 93 -4.21 -6.78 13.14
N ARG A 94 -4.23 -5.71 13.95
CA ARG A 94 -4.67 -4.37 13.52
C ARG A 94 -3.81 -3.83 12.38
N LYS A 95 -2.50 -4.01 12.44
CA LYS A 95 -1.56 -3.51 11.43
C LYS A 95 -1.56 -4.32 10.15
N SER A 96 -1.92 -5.60 10.18
CA SER A 96 -1.78 -6.49 9.01
C SER A 96 -3.12 -6.88 8.40
N TYR A 97 -4.05 -7.40 9.21
CA TYR A 97 -5.27 -8.05 8.71
C TYR A 97 -6.49 -7.14 8.77
N PHE A 98 -6.66 -6.42 9.88
CA PHE A 98 -7.82 -5.56 10.12
C PHE A 98 -8.04 -4.52 9.01
N GLN A 99 -6.95 -4.03 8.42
CA GLN A 99 -6.95 -3.03 7.36
C GLN A 99 -7.72 -3.48 6.10
N MET A 100 -7.87 -4.78 5.87
CA MET A 100 -8.67 -5.33 4.77
C MET A 100 -10.15 -4.98 4.87
N LEU A 101 -10.66 -4.70 6.08
CA LEU A 101 -12.05 -4.27 6.29
C LEU A 101 -12.37 -2.94 5.60
N ALA A 102 -11.35 -2.13 5.29
CA ALA A 102 -11.49 -0.92 4.51
C ALA A 102 -12.06 -1.19 3.10
N LEU A 103 -11.84 -2.39 2.53
CA LEU A 103 -12.46 -2.83 1.27
C LEU A 103 -13.98 -2.90 1.42
N ILE A 104 -14.46 -3.53 2.48
CA ILE A 104 -15.90 -3.71 2.73
C ILE A 104 -16.56 -2.35 2.97
N VAL A 105 -15.97 -1.54 3.83
CA VAL A 105 -16.47 -0.20 4.17
C VAL A 105 -16.56 0.68 2.93
N SER A 106 -15.47 0.79 2.17
CA SER A 106 -15.43 1.63 0.97
C SER A 106 -16.36 1.13 -0.13
N TYR A 107 -16.47 -0.19 -0.37
CA TYR A 107 -17.44 -0.75 -1.33
C TYR A 107 -18.87 -0.37 -0.96
N CYS A 108 -19.27 -0.59 0.30
CA CYS A 108 -20.64 -0.35 0.75
C CYS A 108 -21.01 1.14 0.74
N ILE A 109 -20.12 2.01 1.24
CA ILE A 109 -20.39 3.46 1.28
C ILE A 109 -20.35 4.05 -0.13
N TYR A 110 -19.34 3.70 -0.93
CA TYR A 110 -19.18 4.26 -2.27
C TYR A 110 -20.31 3.85 -3.22
N LYS A 111 -20.85 2.63 -3.08
CA LYS A 111 -22.00 2.18 -3.87
C LYS A 111 -23.23 3.07 -3.71
N GLN A 112 -23.37 3.74 -2.57
CA GLN A 112 -24.48 4.64 -2.25
C GLN A 112 -24.09 6.12 -2.34
N SER A 113 -22.86 6.40 -2.79
CA SER A 113 -22.33 7.74 -2.96
C SER A 113 -22.77 8.31 -4.31
N THR A 114 -22.94 9.62 -4.36
CA THR A 114 -23.15 10.37 -5.61
C THR A 114 -21.83 10.79 -6.27
N LEU A 115 -20.69 10.55 -5.62
CA LEU A 115 -19.39 10.95 -6.12
C LEU A 115 -18.96 10.11 -7.32
N THR A 116 -18.46 10.77 -8.35
CA THR A 116 -17.81 10.08 -9.47
C THR A 116 -16.45 9.54 -9.04
N LEU A 117 -15.99 8.48 -9.71
CA LEU A 117 -14.67 7.87 -9.42
C LEU A 117 -13.56 8.91 -9.52
N ASN A 118 -13.58 9.72 -10.60
CA ASN A 118 -12.57 10.75 -10.85
C ASN A 118 -12.55 11.79 -9.73
N TYR A 119 -13.72 12.18 -9.21
CA TYR A 119 -13.80 13.13 -8.11
C TYR A 119 -13.15 12.58 -6.84
N ILE A 120 -13.42 11.32 -6.48
CA ILE A 120 -12.80 10.71 -5.29
C ILE A 120 -11.29 10.54 -5.47
N LEU A 121 -10.85 10.10 -6.65
CA LEU A 121 -9.43 9.94 -6.92
C LEU A 121 -8.69 11.29 -6.89
N LYS A 122 -9.31 12.37 -7.39
CA LYS A 122 -8.80 13.74 -7.21
C LYS A 122 -8.70 14.11 -5.74
N PHE A 123 -9.75 13.86 -4.97
CA PHE A 123 -9.78 14.15 -3.54
C PHE A 123 -8.64 13.42 -2.82
N ILE A 124 -8.51 12.10 -3.00
CA ILE A 124 -7.42 11.31 -2.42
C ILE A 124 -6.05 11.85 -2.84
N GLY A 125 -5.87 12.13 -4.14
CA GLY A 125 -4.62 12.65 -4.68
C GLY A 125 -4.21 13.99 -4.12
N LEU A 126 -5.12 14.96 -4.12
CA LEU A 126 -4.88 16.31 -3.58
C LEU A 126 -4.66 16.27 -2.07
N SER A 127 -5.46 15.50 -1.33
CA SER A 127 -5.26 15.31 0.11
C SER A 127 -3.97 14.57 0.45
N SER A 128 -3.38 13.83 -0.49
CA SER A 128 -2.09 13.14 -0.31
C SER A 128 -0.88 14.03 -0.62
N LEU A 129 -1.06 15.11 -1.38
CA LEU A 129 0.04 15.97 -1.81
C LEU A 129 0.82 16.61 -0.65
N PRO A 130 0.18 17.12 0.44
CA PRO A 130 0.93 17.63 1.60
C PRO A 130 1.85 16.57 2.22
N ILE A 131 1.42 15.30 2.25
CA ILE A 131 2.20 14.18 2.78
C ILE A 131 3.42 13.91 1.89
N VAL A 132 3.26 13.96 0.56
CA VAL A 132 4.37 13.80 -0.39
C VAL A 132 5.36 14.96 -0.26
N ILE A 133 4.88 16.20 -0.26
CA ILE A 133 5.70 17.40 -0.12
C ILE A 133 6.46 17.40 1.22
N TYR A 134 5.83 16.98 2.31
CA TYR A 134 6.48 16.90 3.61
C TYR A 134 7.64 15.89 3.62
N GLY A 135 7.49 14.74 2.95
CA GLY A 135 8.60 13.80 2.80
C GLY A 135 9.73 14.35 1.91
N ILE A 136 9.43 15.12 0.86
CA ILE A 136 10.45 15.83 0.08
C ILE A 136 11.17 16.87 0.96
N LYS A 137 10.43 17.61 1.78
CA LYS A 137 11.01 18.54 2.75
C LYS A 137 11.97 17.83 3.68
N GLN A 138 11.63 16.67 4.23
CA GLN A 138 12.53 15.92 5.13
C GLN A 138 13.87 15.55 4.48
N TYR A 139 13.87 15.32 3.15
CA TYR A 139 15.09 15.01 2.41
C TYR A 139 16.09 16.18 2.41
N PHE A 140 15.59 17.41 2.25
CA PHE A 140 16.42 18.60 2.14
C PHE A 140 16.65 19.33 3.47
N PHE A 141 15.62 19.36 4.31
CA PHE A 141 15.56 20.20 5.50
C PHE A 141 15.09 19.37 6.70
N TRP A 142 15.97 18.53 7.23
CA TRP A 142 15.69 17.79 8.45
C TRP A 142 15.63 18.73 9.65
N GLY A 143 14.55 18.69 10.42
CA GLY A 143 14.33 19.56 11.58
C GLY A 143 13.80 18.82 12.81
N PRO A 144 13.59 19.53 13.93
CA PRO A 144 13.23 18.92 15.22
C PRO A 144 11.92 18.11 15.19
N ILE A 145 10.93 18.56 14.40
CA ILE A 145 9.66 17.84 14.22
C ILE A 145 9.89 16.48 13.54
N ASP A 146 10.83 16.41 12.59
CA ASP A 146 11.13 15.19 11.85
C ASP A 146 11.78 14.15 12.77
N THR A 147 12.74 14.58 13.61
CA THR A 147 13.34 13.75 14.65
C THR A 147 12.27 13.21 15.61
N ARG A 148 11.37 14.09 16.10
CA ARG A 148 10.29 13.68 16.99
C ARG A 148 9.33 12.67 16.34
N PHE A 149 9.02 12.82 15.05
CA PHE A 149 8.23 11.82 14.33
C PHE A 149 8.93 10.48 14.28
N VAL A 150 10.21 10.49 13.93
CA VAL A 150 11.06 9.31 13.81
C VAL A 150 11.20 8.54 15.12
N ASP A 151 11.34 9.24 16.25
CA ASP A 151 11.44 8.59 17.57
C ASP A 151 10.14 7.88 17.98
N MET A 152 9.01 8.26 17.37
CA MET A 152 7.70 7.65 17.58
C MET A 152 7.40 6.50 16.60
N VAL A 153 8.27 6.26 15.63
CA VAL A 153 8.07 5.25 14.60
C VAL A 153 8.62 3.89 15.07
N ASP A 154 7.97 2.80 14.65
CA ASP A 154 8.32 1.43 15.04
C ASP A 154 9.50 0.85 14.23
N SER A 155 9.96 1.52 13.16
CA SER A 155 11.11 1.04 12.39
C SER A 155 12.42 1.25 13.15
N GLY A 156 13.34 0.29 13.04
CA GLY A 156 14.69 0.40 13.58
C GLY A 156 15.42 1.65 13.07
N ALA A 157 16.20 2.29 13.95
CA ALA A 157 16.93 3.53 13.66
C ALA A 157 17.92 3.38 12.49
N ASP A 158 18.45 2.18 12.31
CA ASP A 158 19.34 1.78 11.21
C ASP A 158 18.67 1.85 9.83
N THR A 159 17.34 1.72 9.78
CA THR A 159 16.58 1.80 8.53
C THR A 159 16.43 3.23 8.01
N LEU A 160 16.66 4.24 8.85
CA LEU A 160 16.46 5.66 8.53
C LEU A 160 17.64 6.30 7.83
N ARG A 161 18.82 5.67 7.91
CA ARG A 161 20.05 6.15 7.26
C ARG A 161 20.46 5.24 6.11
N TYR A 162 20.92 5.85 5.03
CA TYR A 162 21.54 5.14 3.91
C TYR A 162 22.60 6.03 3.26
N GLY A 163 23.82 5.51 3.08
CA GLY A 163 24.93 6.27 2.51
C GLY A 163 25.30 7.54 3.31
N GLY A 164 25.01 7.58 4.61
CA GLY A 164 25.20 8.78 5.43
C GLY A 164 24.09 9.82 5.34
N HIS A 165 23.08 9.60 4.50
CA HIS A 165 21.92 10.49 4.36
C HIS A 165 20.72 9.99 5.17
N MET A 166 19.94 10.93 5.69
CA MET A 166 18.64 10.66 6.29
C MET A 166 17.62 10.40 5.18
N ARG A 167 16.87 9.30 5.30
CA ARG A 167 15.83 8.91 4.34
C ARG A 167 14.51 9.53 4.75
N SER A 168 13.74 10.01 3.77
CA SER A 168 12.41 10.56 4.04
C SER A 168 11.43 9.48 4.50
N VAL A 169 10.71 9.77 5.57
CA VAL A 169 9.64 8.91 6.11
C VAL A 169 8.27 9.58 6.04
N SER A 170 8.21 10.87 5.75
CA SER A 170 7.06 11.75 5.93
C SER A 170 6.41 11.53 7.29
N ILE A 171 5.17 11.05 7.31
CA ILE A 171 4.38 10.75 8.52
C ILE A 171 4.28 9.23 8.77
N PHE A 172 5.02 8.42 8.01
CA PHE A 172 4.88 6.97 7.98
C PHE A 172 5.87 6.29 8.93
N SER A 173 5.64 4.99 9.17
CA SER A 173 6.51 4.17 10.01
C SER A 173 7.88 3.83 9.38
N GLY A 174 8.30 4.49 8.31
CA GLY A 174 9.63 4.31 7.75
C GLY A 174 9.71 4.61 6.25
N PRO A 175 10.93 4.66 5.67
CA PRO A 175 11.10 5.15 4.29
C PRO A 175 10.44 4.23 3.25
N PHE A 176 10.43 2.92 3.54
CA PHE A 176 9.76 1.95 2.67
C PHE A 176 8.25 2.22 2.54
N HIS A 177 7.60 2.63 3.62
CA HIS A 177 6.18 2.97 3.64
C HIS A 177 5.91 4.26 2.85
N TYR A 178 6.73 5.29 3.08
CA TYR A 178 6.65 6.56 2.35
C TYR A 178 6.80 6.38 0.84
N GLY A 179 7.83 5.66 0.39
CA GLY A 179 8.02 5.43 -1.04
C GLY A 179 6.90 4.59 -1.65
N THR A 180 6.36 3.59 -0.93
CA THR A 180 5.19 2.81 -1.41
C THR A 180 3.96 3.71 -1.55
N PHE A 181 3.73 4.60 -0.58
CA PHE A 181 2.66 5.60 -0.65
C PHE A 181 2.82 6.50 -1.89
N CYS A 182 4.03 7.01 -2.15
CA CYS A 182 4.31 7.79 -3.35
C CYS A 182 3.98 7.03 -4.64
N VAL A 183 4.31 5.74 -4.74
CA VAL A 183 3.98 4.91 -5.92
C VAL A 183 2.46 4.70 -6.07
N LEU A 184 1.71 4.53 -4.97
CA LEU A 184 0.25 4.45 -5.04
C LEU A 184 -0.37 5.75 -5.55
N ILE A 185 0.06 6.90 -5.03
CA ILE A 185 -0.49 8.19 -5.48
C ILE A 185 -0.05 8.52 -6.90
N PHE A 186 1.17 8.14 -7.30
CA PHE A 186 1.64 8.19 -8.68
C PHE A 186 0.69 7.44 -9.63
N ALA A 187 0.25 6.22 -9.27
CA ALA A 187 -0.70 5.45 -10.06
C ALA A 187 -2.06 6.17 -10.21
N VAL A 188 -2.54 6.80 -9.14
CA VAL A 188 -3.79 7.59 -9.17
C VAL A 188 -3.63 8.81 -10.07
N MET A 189 -2.51 9.53 -10.00
CA MET A 189 -2.26 10.70 -10.83
C MET A 189 -2.10 10.34 -12.30
N LEU A 190 -1.47 9.21 -12.62
CA LEU A 190 -1.42 8.66 -13.99
C LEU A 190 -2.82 8.39 -14.54
N TYR A 191 -3.69 7.76 -13.74
CA TYR A 191 -5.08 7.54 -14.14
C TYR A 191 -5.82 8.86 -14.39
N LEU A 192 -5.71 9.85 -13.49
CA LEU A 192 -6.38 11.15 -13.65
C LEU A 192 -5.84 11.91 -14.87
N TRP A 193 -4.53 11.85 -15.12
CA TRP A 193 -3.93 12.40 -16.32
C TRP A 193 -4.46 11.73 -17.60
N GLN A 194 -4.60 10.39 -17.60
CA GLN A 194 -5.15 9.62 -18.72
C GLN A 194 -6.62 9.96 -19.02
N ILE A 195 -7.37 10.43 -18.01
CA ILE A 195 -8.79 10.77 -18.17
C ILE A 195 -8.95 12.23 -18.60
N GLU A 196 -8.22 13.15 -17.98
CA GLU A 196 -8.47 14.59 -18.12
C GLU A 196 -7.43 15.34 -18.94
N HIS A 197 -6.27 14.72 -19.22
CA HIS A 197 -5.17 15.30 -19.98
C HIS A 197 -4.63 16.65 -19.45
N LYS A 198 -4.92 16.99 -18.18
CA LYS A 198 -4.46 18.25 -17.58
C LYS A 198 -2.99 18.16 -17.17
N LYS A 199 -2.20 19.17 -17.54
CA LYS A 199 -0.76 19.26 -17.23
C LYS A 199 -0.46 19.26 -15.72
N ILE A 200 -1.39 19.74 -14.89
CA ILE A 200 -1.24 19.71 -13.42
C ILE A 200 -0.99 18.29 -12.88
N TYR A 201 -1.54 17.26 -13.51
CA TYR A 201 -1.30 15.88 -13.10
C TYR A 201 0.12 15.41 -13.42
N LEU A 202 0.74 15.91 -14.49
CA LEU A 202 2.15 15.62 -14.80
C LEU A 202 3.07 16.20 -13.72
N PHE A 203 2.74 17.38 -13.22
CA PHE A 203 3.44 17.97 -12.07
C PHE A 203 3.30 17.08 -10.84
N TYR A 204 2.09 16.64 -10.48
CA TYR A 204 1.90 15.74 -9.34
C TYR A 204 2.59 14.37 -9.51
N ILE A 205 2.60 13.82 -10.73
CA ILE A 205 3.35 12.60 -11.09
C ILE A 205 4.84 12.81 -10.80
N ALA A 206 5.42 13.94 -11.22
CA ALA A 206 6.82 14.27 -10.96
C ALA A 206 7.10 14.39 -9.45
N PHE A 207 6.22 15.05 -8.68
CA PHE A 207 6.35 15.12 -7.22
C PHE A 207 6.28 13.75 -6.55
N CYS A 208 5.39 12.86 -7.00
CA CYS A 208 5.31 11.50 -6.45
C CYS A 208 6.56 10.68 -6.79
N ALA A 209 7.06 10.78 -8.03
CA ALA A 209 8.30 10.12 -8.45
C ALA A 209 9.50 10.63 -7.62
N TYR A 210 9.59 11.95 -7.43
CA TYR A 210 10.66 12.56 -6.64
C TYR A 210 10.55 12.22 -5.14
N GLY A 211 9.35 12.23 -4.57
CA GLY A 211 9.12 11.76 -3.20
C GLY A 211 9.51 10.28 -3.02
N CYS A 212 9.21 9.43 -4.00
CA CYS A 212 9.67 8.05 -4.00
C CYS A 212 11.21 7.95 -3.99
N TYR A 213 11.90 8.79 -4.76
CA TYR A 213 13.36 8.92 -4.73
C TYR A 213 13.89 9.36 -3.36
N CYS A 214 13.28 10.37 -2.74
CA CYS A 214 13.65 10.85 -1.40
C CYS A 214 13.53 9.76 -0.30
N SER A 215 12.75 8.70 -0.53
CA SER A 215 12.72 7.54 0.39
C SER A 215 14.01 6.70 0.37
N ILE A 216 14.84 6.85 -0.67
CA ILE A 216 16.08 6.09 -0.91
C ILE A 216 15.83 4.59 -0.75
N THR A 217 14.70 4.10 -1.30
CA THR A 217 14.30 2.70 -1.21
C THR A 217 14.34 2.05 -2.59
N ARG A 218 15.33 1.17 -2.82
CA ARG A 218 15.53 0.47 -4.11
C ARG A 218 14.24 -0.17 -4.62
N THR A 219 13.56 -0.92 -3.78
CA THR A 219 12.31 -1.60 -4.15
C THR A 219 11.23 -0.63 -4.60
N ASN A 220 11.06 0.50 -3.91
CA ASN A 220 10.02 1.47 -4.28
C ASN A 220 10.31 2.11 -5.64
N LEU A 221 11.59 2.36 -5.97
CA LEU A 221 11.99 2.86 -7.29
C LEU A 221 11.71 1.82 -8.38
N VAL A 222 12.04 0.55 -8.14
CA VAL A 222 11.69 -0.55 -9.06
C VAL A 222 10.17 -0.65 -9.23
N CYS A 223 9.40 -0.51 -8.13
CA CYS A 223 7.93 -0.53 -8.18
C CYS A 223 7.35 0.68 -8.92
N LEU A 224 7.97 1.86 -8.82
CA LEU A 224 7.59 3.05 -9.58
C LEU A 224 7.74 2.80 -11.09
N ILE A 225 8.88 2.24 -11.50
CA ILE A 225 9.16 1.88 -12.90
C ILE A 225 8.17 0.81 -13.37
N ALA A 226 7.99 -0.25 -12.58
CA ALA A 226 7.06 -1.32 -12.91
C ALA A 226 5.61 -0.81 -13.02
N ALA A 227 5.17 0.09 -12.13
CA ALA A 227 3.87 0.73 -12.19
C ALA A 227 3.70 1.53 -13.50
N ALA A 228 4.72 2.28 -13.92
CA ALA A 228 4.70 3.01 -15.18
C ALA A 228 4.67 2.07 -16.40
N ILE A 229 5.43 0.96 -16.37
CA ILE A 229 5.42 -0.06 -17.43
C ILE A 229 4.05 -0.74 -17.53
N VAL A 230 3.49 -1.22 -16.41
CA VAL A 230 2.16 -1.85 -16.38
C VAL A 230 1.10 -0.89 -16.90
N TRP A 231 1.14 0.38 -16.47
CA TRP A 231 0.24 1.41 -16.96
C TRP A 231 0.38 1.60 -18.48
N TYR A 232 1.61 1.72 -18.98
CA TYR A 232 1.91 1.90 -20.40
C TYR A 232 1.46 0.71 -21.26
N LEU A 233 1.77 -0.52 -20.85
CA LEU A 233 1.35 -1.74 -21.56
C LEU A 233 -0.17 -1.85 -21.65
N MET A 234 -0.88 -1.54 -20.57
CA MET A 234 -2.34 -1.53 -20.54
C MET A 234 -2.92 -0.39 -21.38
N TYR A 235 -2.24 0.77 -21.41
CA TYR A 235 -2.62 1.90 -22.24
C TYR A 235 -2.49 1.57 -23.74
N LEU A 236 -1.39 0.91 -24.16
CA LEU A 236 -1.18 0.49 -25.55
C LEU A 236 -2.28 -0.43 -26.08
N LYS A 237 -2.78 -1.34 -25.24
CA LYS A 237 -3.82 -2.32 -25.60
C LYS A 237 -5.19 -1.68 -25.83
N SER A 238 -5.43 -0.49 -25.30
CA SER A 238 -6.79 0.00 -25.16
C SER A 238 -7.28 0.92 -26.27
N ASP A 239 -6.41 1.47 -27.11
CA ASP A 239 -6.85 2.46 -28.08
C ASP A 239 -6.02 2.42 -29.37
N ASN A 240 -6.68 1.99 -30.44
CA ASN A 240 -6.19 2.09 -31.82
C ASN A 240 -6.34 3.52 -32.37
N SER A 241 -7.13 4.40 -31.72
CA SER A 241 -7.41 5.76 -32.23
C SER A 241 -6.41 6.82 -31.76
N LEU A 242 -5.64 6.53 -30.70
CA LEU A 242 -4.69 7.49 -30.15
C LEU A 242 -3.47 7.62 -31.08
N ASN A 243 -3.31 8.84 -31.59
CA ASN A 243 -2.31 9.26 -32.56
C ASN A 243 -0.92 8.70 -32.20
N SER A 244 -0.23 8.05 -33.15
CA SER A 244 1.05 7.36 -32.89
C SER A 244 2.10 8.27 -32.25
N THR A 245 2.01 9.57 -32.53
CA THR A 245 2.81 10.65 -31.95
C THR A 245 2.66 10.75 -30.43
N PHE A 246 1.47 10.58 -29.88
CA PHE A 246 1.25 10.63 -28.42
C PHE A 246 1.92 9.46 -27.71
N LYS A 247 1.85 8.26 -28.31
CA LYS A 247 2.55 7.07 -27.79
C LYS A 247 4.07 7.29 -27.76
N LYS A 248 4.62 7.96 -28.78
CA LYS A 248 6.05 8.34 -28.87
C LYS A 248 6.45 9.40 -27.82
N VAL A 249 5.64 10.45 -27.64
CA VAL A 249 5.91 11.50 -26.64
C VAL A 249 5.84 10.93 -25.22
N LEU A 250 4.88 10.05 -24.95
CA LEU A 250 4.73 9.39 -23.66
C LEU A 250 5.88 8.41 -23.38
N SER A 251 6.31 7.62 -24.37
CA SER A 251 7.52 6.79 -24.21
C SER A 251 8.75 7.65 -23.98
N LEU A 252 8.89 8.78 -24.69
CA LEU A 252 9.98 9.71 -24.48
C LEU A 252 9.94 10.32 -23.07
N PHE A 253 8.75 10.69 -22.57
CA PHE A 253 8.57 11.19 -21.21
C PHE A 253 8.93 10.13 -20.15
N LEU A 254 8.53 8.87 -20.34
CA LEU A 254 8.90 7.79 -19.43
C LEU A 254 10.40 7.50 -19.46
N ILE A 255 11.02 7.54 -20.64
CA ILE A 255 12.47 7.44 -20.80
C ILE A 255 13.16 8.64 -20.14
N LEU A 256 12.64 9.86 -20.29
CA LEU A 256 13.15 11.07 -19.65
C LEU A 256 12.96 11.03 -18.14
N LEU A 257 11.85 10.47 -17.63
CA LEU A 257 11.63 10.27 -16.20
C LEU A 257 12.63 9.26 -15.64
N LEU A 258 12.86 8.15 -16.35
CA LEU A 258 13.88 7.17 -16.01
C LEU A 258 15.27 7.80 -16.05
N ALA A 259 15.58 8.53 -17.12
CA ALA A 259 16.84 9.24 -17.31
C ALA A 259 17.01 10.34 -16.27
N LEU A 260 15.96 11.03 -15.83
CA LEU A 260 15.99 12.03 -14.77
C LEU A 260 16.23 11.37 -13.41
N VAL A 261 15.61 10.23 -13.12
CA VAL A 261 15.90 9.46 -11.90
C VAL A 261 17.35 8.99 -11.89
N LEU A 262 17.86 8.54 -13.03
CA LEU A 262 19.27 8.17 -13.20
C LEU A 262 20.18 9.41 -13.08
N PHE A 263 19.84 10.52 -13.74
CA PHE A 263 20.61 11.76 -13.80
C PHE A 263 20.65 12.51 -12.46
N LEU A 264 19.53 12.60 -11.76
CA LEU A 264 19.47 13.18 -10.41
C LEU A 264 20.30 12.37 -9.41
N GLY A 265 20.41 11.06 -9.61
CA GLY A 265 21.36 10.27 -8.83
C GLY A 265 22.80 10.38 -9.34
N LEU A 266 23.06 10.73 -10.60
CA LEU A 266 24.40 11.04 -11.11
C LEU A 266 24.90 12.42 -10.65
N PHE A 267 23.99 13.38 -10.41
CA PHE A 267 24.32 14.72 -9.92
C PHE A 267 24.77 14.76 -8.45
N ASP A 268 24.68 13.62 -7.74
CA ASP A 268 25.24 13.43 -6.39
C ASP A 268 26.79 13.34 -6.38
N PHE A 269 27.43 13.60 -7.53
CA PHE A 269 28.89 13.62 -7.71
C PHE A 269 29.62 14.72 -6.92
N THR A 270 28.90 15.73 -6.42
CA THR A 270 29.48 16.85 -5.65
C THR A 270 29.53 16.60 -4.14
N PHE A 271 28.86 15.58 -3.61
CA PHE A 271 28.96 15.19 -2.21
C PHE A 271 29.73 13.88 -2.07
N LYS A 272 30.75 13.86 -1.19
CA LYS A 272 31.70 12.75 -0.94
C LYS A 272 31.09 11.37 -0.64
N ASN A 273 29.76 11.24 -0.56
CA ASN A 273 29.02 10.00 -0.33
C ASN A 273 27.99 9.80 -1.46
N ASN A 274 28.41 9.18 -2.56
CA ASN A 274 27.54 8.94 -3.71
C ASN A 274 26.41 7.95 -3.36
N THR A 275 25.24 8.47 -3.01
CA THR A 275 24.10 7.66 -2.55
C THR A 275 23.58 6.79 -3.69
N LEU A 276 23.46 7.33 -4.91
CA LEU A 276 23.10 6.54 -6.07
C LEU A 276 24.16 5.49 -6.41
N GLY A 277 25.44 5.87 -6.36
CA GLY A 277 26.56 4.96 -6.54
C GLY A 277 26.47 3.79 -5.58
N SER A 278 26.17 4.04 -4.30
CA SER A 278 25.94 2.98 -3.32
C SER A 278 24.68 2.15 -3.60
N LEU A 279 23.59 2.75 -4.13
CA LEU A 279 22.38 2.02 -4.54
C LEU A 279 22.66 1.11 -5.75
N LEU A 280 23.32 1.64 -6.79
CA LEU A 280 23.69 0.93 -8.00
C LEU A 280 24.72 -0.16 -7.70
N ASN A 281 25.73 0.15 -6.89
CA ASN A 281 26.75 -0.81 -6.46
C ASN A 281 26.12 -1.97 -5.67
N SER A 282 25.13 -1.65 -4.83
CA SER A 282 24.36 -2.62 -4.07
C SER A 282 23.41 -3.46 -4.94
N ILE A 283 22.99 -2.95 -6.11
CA ILE A 283 22.25 -3.72 -7.13
C ILE A 283 23.21 -4.61 -7.93
N SER A 284 24.34 -4.08 -8.39
CA SER A 284 25.32 -4.82 -9.19
C SER A 284 26.05 -5.90 -8.38
N HIS A 285 26.26 -5.68 -7.08
CA HIS A 285 26.89 -6.63 -6.15
C HIS A 285 25.88 -7.21 -5.16
N MET A 286 24.67 -7.54 -5.62
CA MET A 286 23.60 -8.08 -4.78
C MET A 286 24.02 -9.33 -3.97
N GLY A 287 24.97 -10.13 -4.48
CA GLY A 287 25.52 -11.30 -3.77
C GLY A 287 26.39 -10.96 -2.55
N GLN A 288 26.94 -9.74 -2.49
CA GLN A 288 27.80 -9.26 -1.40
C GLN A 288 27.06 -8.26 -0.48
N ASP A 289 25.80 -7.93 -0.78
CA ASP A 289 24.98 -7.04 0.03
C ASP A 289 24.55 -7.74 1.33
N ASN A 290 25.13 -7.30 2.45
CA ASN A 290 24.82 -7.82 3.79
C ASN A 290 23.32 -7.76 4.14
N ARG A 291 22.59 -6.74 3.68
CA ARG A 291 21.13 -6.64 3.93
C ARG A 291 20.37 -7.69 3.14
N PHE A 292 20.76 -7.96 1.89
CA PHE A 292 20.12 -8.99 1.09
C PHE A 292 20.46 -10.39 1.61
N ASN A 293 21.72 -10.64 1.98
CA ASN A 293 22.15 -11.90 2.58
C ASN A 293 21.48 -12.14 3.94
N GLY A 294 21.29 -11.10 4.76
CA GLY A 294 20.49 -11.19 5.99
C GLY A 294 19.05 -11.64 5.72
N ARG A 295 18.41 -11.14 4.64
CA ARG A 295 17.06 -11.57 4.25
C ARG A 295 17.00 -13.01 3.78
N LYS A 296 18.02 -13.51 3.05
CA LYS A 296 18.06 -14.93 2.68
C LYS A 296 18.05 -15.83 3.91
N LEU A 297 18.79 -15.46 4.95
CA LEU A 297 18.81 -16.21 6.21
C LEU A 297 17.44 -16.17 6.89
N THR A 298 16.80 -15.00 7.00
CA THR A 298 15.46 -14.92 7.60
C THR A 298 14.41 -15.66 6.78
N TRP A 299 14.50 -15.68 5.45
CA TRP A 299 13.62 -16.48 4.58
C TRP A 299 13.83 -17.98 4.73
N ALA A 300 15.08 -18.44 4.85
CA ALA A 300 15.37 -19.85 5.09
C ALA A 300 14.79 -20.31 6.44
N THR A 301 14.93 -19.49 7.48
CA THR A 301 14.32 -19.74 8.79
C THR A 301 12.79 -19.72 8.72
N ALA A 302 12.20 -18.76 7.99
CA ALA A 302 10.76 -18.68 7.80
C ALA A 302 10.23 -19.93 7.10
N LEU A 303 10.90 -20.38 6.04
CA LEU A 303 10.54 -21.59 5.33
C LEU A 303 10.62 -22.82 6.23
N LYS A 304 11.64 -22.94 7.07
CA LYS A 304 11.77 -24.03 8.04
C LYS A 304 10.56 -24.07 8.98
N TYR A 305 10.12 -22.93 9.51
CA TYR A 305 8.94 -22.88 10.36
C TYR A 305 7.66 -23.18 9.57
N ILE A 306 7.46 -22.57 8.40
CA ILE A 306 6.28 -22.86 7.56
C ILE A 306 6.15 -24.37 7.26
N VAL A 307 7.25 -25.07 7.01
CA VAL A 307 7.23 -26.53 6.79
C VAL A 307 6.85 -27.31 8.06
N GLN A 308 7.23 -26.83 9.24
CA GLN A 308 6.91 -27.46 10.52
C GLN A 308 5.43 -27.28 10.93
N ASN A 309 4.82 -26.14 10.63
CA ASN A 309 3.40 -25.90 10.87
C ASN A 309 2.70 -25.24 9.66
N PRO A 310 2.45 -26.00 8.58
CA PRO A 310 2.02 -25.43 7.30
C PRO A 310 0.56 -25.00 7.26
N ILE A 311 -0.31 -25.59 8.10
CA ILE A 311 -1.76 -25.40 7.98
C ILE A 311 -2.20 -24.11 8.67
N VAL A 312 -1.85 -23.95 9.94
CA VAL A 312 -2.32 -22.86 10.81
C VAL A 312 -1.26 -21.78 11.02
N GLY A 313 0.03 -22.11 10.85
CA GLY A 313 1.13 -21.19 11.13
C GLY A 313 1.46 -21.09 12.61
N TYR A 314 2.07 -19.98 13.01
CA TYR A 314 2.66 -19.72 14.32
C TYR A 314 1.99 -18.57 15.06
N GLY A 315 0.84 -18.08 14.60
CA GLY A 315 0.14 -16.98 15.22
C GLY A 315 0.51 -15.60 14.68
N VAL A 316 -0.42 -14.65 14.83
CA VAL A 316 -0.25 -13.27 14.38
C VAL A 316 0.83 -12.57 15.21
N GLY A 317 1.89 -12.08 14.55
CA GLY A 317 3.08 -11.51 15.19
C GLY A 317 4.32 -12.38 15.15
N ALA A 318 4.20 -13.67 14.82
CA ALA A 318 5.36 -14.57 14.75
C ALA A 318 6.38 -14.17 13.66
N ALA A 319 5.95 -13.45 12.62
CA ALA A 319 6.84 -12.97 11.55
C ALA A 319 7.73 -11.77 11.98
N GLY A 320 7.42 -11.11 13.10
CA GLY A 320 8.25 -10.09 13.75
C GLY A 320 8.52 -8.79 12.97
N ASP A 321 7.92 -8.57 11.80
CA ASP A 321 8.23 -7.42 10.91
C ASP A 321 8.00 -6.02 11.53
N THR A 322 7.24 -5.96 12.62
CA THR A 322 6.71 -4.74 13.25
C THR A 322 6.87 -4.76 14.76
N MET A 323 6.91 -5.96 15.36
CA MET A 323 6.84 -6.17 16.82
C MET A 323 7.94 -7.10 17.34
N ALA A 324 9.01 -7.37 16.58
CA ALA A 324 10.09 -8.28 17.02
C ALA A 324 10.67 -7.91 18.39
N SER A 325 10.77 -6.61 18.73
CA SER A 325 11.29 -6.13 20.02
C SER A 325 10.38 -6.41 21.23
N HIS A 326 9.18 -6.96 21.01
CA HIS A 326 8.15 -7.09 22.03
C HIS A 326 7.84 -8.54 22.41
N ASN A 327 8.67 -9.51 22.01
CA ASN A 327 8.53 -10.94 22.34
C ASN A 327 7.09 -11.45 22.15
N VAL A 328 6.49 -11.14 20.99
CA VAL A 328 5.08 -11.46 20.74
C VAL A 328 4.83 -12.97 20.78
N ALA A 329 5.79 -13.75 20.28
CA ALA A 329 5.69 -15.18 20.15
C ALA A 329 6.99 -15.88 20.55
N SER A 330 6.88 -17.10 21.09
CA SER A 330 8.03 -17.89 21.55
C SER A 330 8.90 -18.35 20.37
N ILE A 331 8.27 -18.76 19.28
CA ILE A 331 8.90 -18.97 17.97
C ILE A 331 8.61 -17.75 17.12
N SER A 332 9.64 -16.96 16.87
CA SER A 332 9.56 -15.76 16.02
C SER A 332 10.82 -15.57 15.18
N ILE A 333 10.73 -14.70 14.17
CA ILE A 333 11.86 -14.28 13.34
C ILE A 333 12.01 -12.76 13.46
N ASN A 334 13.25 -12.27 13.38
CA ASN A 334 13.58 -10.85 13.38
C ASN A 334 13.26 -10.16 12.04
N ALA A 335 11.98 -10.17 11.64
CA ALA A 335 11.42 -9.69 10.38
C ALA A 335 11.66 -10.61 9.18
N THR A 336 10.56 -11.00 8.52
CA THR A 336 10.59 -11.77 7.27
C THR A 336 10.90 -10.91 6.06
N HIS A 337 10.64 -9.59 6.13
CA HIS A 337 10.79 -8.67 5.00
C HIS A 337 10.13 -9.20 3.70
N SER A 338 8.98 -9.88 3.82
CA SER A 338 8.21 -10.38 2.71
C SER A 338 6.79 -10.64 3.16
N MET A 339 5.82 -10.04 2.47
CA MET A 339 4.41 -10.25 2.73
C MET A 339 4.04 -11.74 2.65
N PHE A 340 4.63 -12.49 1.71
CA PHE A 340 4.29 -13.90 1.49
C PHE A 340 4.79 -14.80 2.62
N TYR A 341 6.06 -14.64 3.04
CA TYR A 341 6.59 -15.38 4.19
C TYR A 341 5.87 -15.00 5.48
N LYS A 342 5.56 -13.70 5.66
CA LYS A 342 4.76 -13.24 6.79
C LYS A 342 3.40 -13.93 6.85
N LEU A 343 2.63 -13.89 5.77
CA LEU A 343 1.31 -14.51 5.71
C LEU A 343 1.37 -16.00 6.02
N ALA A 344 2.31 -16.72 5.39
CA ALA A 344 2.45 -18.16 5.59
C ALA A 344 2.89 -18.52 7.01
N MET A 345 3.73 -17.69 7.63
CA MET A 345 4.12 -17.86 9.02
C MET A 345 3.00 -17.54 10.01
N GLU A 346 2.24 -16.48 9.80
CA GLU A 346 1.27 -16.00 10.79
C GLU A 346 -0.08 -16.72 10.72
N VAL A 347 -0.56 -17.06 9.51
CA VAL A 347 -1.89 -17.65 9.30
C VAL A 347 -1.87 -18.95 8.49
N GLY A 348 -0.68 -19.52 8.30
CA GLY A 348 -0.48 -20.74 7.54
C GLY A 348 -0.74 -20.60 6.04
N ILE A 349 -0.55 -21.70 5.31
CA ILE A 349 -0.77 -21.79 3.87
C ILE A 349 -2.26 -21.61 3.53
N ILE A 350 -3.18 -22.07 4.39
CA ILE A 350 -4.62 -21.89 4.19
C ILE A 350 -4.98 -20.41 4.24
N GLY A 351 -4.58 -19.70 5.31
CA GLY A 351 -4.84 -18.27 5.43
C GLY A 351 -4.20 -17.48 4.28
N THR A 352 -2.97 -17.85 3.90
CA THR A 352 -2.25 -17.26 2.76
C THR A 352 -2.98 -17.46 1.44
N PHE A 353 -3.49 -18.67 1.18
CA PHE A 353 -4.23 -18.98 -0.03
C PHE A 353 -5.54 -18.17 -0.10
N ILE A 354 -6.29 -18.09 0.99
CA ILE A 354 -7.54 -17.31 1.04
C ILE A 354 -7.24 -15.82 0.87
N TYR A 355 -6.14 -15.32 1.44
CA TYR A 355 -5.67 -13.95 1.19
C TYR A 355 -5.35 -13.73 -0.29
N ALA A 356 -4.63 -14.64 -0.93
CA ALA A 356 -4.34 -14.57 -2.36
C ALA A 356 -5.61 -14.62 -3.22
N MET A 357 -6.64 -15.38 -2.81
CA MET A 357 -7.95 -15.40 -3.46
C MET A 357 -8.62 -14.02 -3.44
N VAL A 358 -8.41 -13.19 -2.41
CA VAL A 358 -8.94 -11.81 -2.39
C VAL A 358 -8.38 -11.00 -3.57
N PHE A 359 -7.07 -11.09 -3.84
CA PHE A 359 -6.45 -10.45 -5.00
C PHE A 359 -6.94 -11.05 -6.32
N ALA A 360 -6.99 -12.38 -6.43
CA ALA A 360 -7.41 -13.08 -7.66
C ALA A 360 -8.87 -12.78 -8.02
N LEU A 361 -9.77 -12.85 -7.05
CA LEU A 361 -11.20 -12.55 -7.25
C LEU A 361 -11.41 -11.07 -7.58
N SER A 362 -10.69 -10.15 -6.94
CA SER A 362 -10.75 -8.72 -7.27
C SER A 362 -10.26 -8.48 -8.70
N SER A 363 -9.15 -9.10 -9.07
CA SER A 363 -8.57 -9.04 -10.42
C SER A 363 -9.53 -9.57 -11.48
N PHE A 364 -10.13 -10.74 -11.24
CA PHE A 364 -11.10 -11.35 -12.14
C PHE A 364 -12.33 -10.45 -12.33
N ARG A 365 -12.87 -9.89 -11.23
CA ARG A 365 -14.03 -9.01 -11.29
C ARG A 365 -13.74 -7.73 -12.04
N ILE A 366 -12.60 -7.12 -11.79
CA ILE A 366 -12.21 -5.88 -12.46
C ILE A 366 -11.83 -6.17 -13.92
N TYR A 367 -11.19 -7.29 -14.24
CA TYR A 367 -10.90 -7.71 -15.61
C TYR A 367 -12.15 -7.70 -16.50
N HIS A 368 -13.24 -8.26 -15.96
CA HIS A 368 -14.55 -8.33 -16.62
C HIS A 368 -15.34 -7.01 -16.57
N SER A 369 -14.80 -5.93 -15.98
CA SER A 369 -15.36 -4.59 -16.14
C SER A 369 -15.11 -4.08 -17.56
N TYR A 370 -16.12 -3.45 -18.16
CA TYR A 370 -16.01 -2.83 -19.49
C TYR A 370 -15.08 -1.62 -19.53
N ASN A 371 -14.72 -1.03 -18.39
CA ASN A 371 -13.90 0.17 -18.35
C ASN A 371 -12.41 -0.19 -18.18
N TYR A 372 -11.68 -0.18 -19.31
CA TYR A 372 -10.25 -0.49 -19.31
C TYR A 372 -9.43 0.41 -18.38
N LYS A 373 -9.78 1.70 -18.25
CA LYS A 373 -9.01 2.67 -17.45
C LYS A 373 -9.06 2.27 -15.98
N LYS A 374 -10.20 1.77 -15.51
CA LYS A 374 -10.34 1.21 -14.15
C LYS A 374 -9.50 -0.05 -13.97
N ARG A 375 -9.46 -0.93 -14.97
CA ARG A 375 -8.61 -2.13 -14.97
C ARG A 375 -7.13 -1.77 -14.86
N THR A 376 -6.70 -0.81 -15.68
CA THR A 376 -5.34 -0.28 -15.64
C THR A 376 -5.01 0.24 -14.25
N LEU A 377 -5.85 1.11 -13.67
CA LEU A 377 -5.60 1.63 -12.32
C LEU A 377 -5.49 0.49 -11.28
N PHE A 378 -6.41 -0.46 -11.29
CA PHE A 378 -6.36 -1.60 -10.36
C PHE A 378 -5.08 -2.43 -10.50
N TYR A 379 -4.67 -2.76 -11.73
CA TYR A 379 -3.47 -3.57 -11.94
C TYR A 379 -2.20 -2.82 -11.58
N VAL A 380 -2.12 -1.52 -11.83
CA VAL A 380 -0.98 -0.70 -11.42
C VAL A 380 -0.89 -0.60 -9.89
N LEU A 381 -2.02 -0.40 -9.20
CA LEU A 381 -2.07 -0.40 -7.73
C LEU A 381 -1.69 -1.79 -7.17
N SER A 382 -2.25 -2.86 -7.74
CA SER A 382 -1.98 -4.24 -7.29
C SER A 382 -0.52 -4.64 -7.54
N SER A 383 0.06 -4.27 -8.69
CA SER A 383 1.47 -4.55 -8.96
C SER A 383 2.38 -3.84 -7.98
N CYS A 384 2.06 -2.61 -7.57
CA CYS A 384 2.82 -1.89 -6.54
C CYS A 384 2.84 -2.69 -5.21
N ILE A 385 1.68 -3.14 -4.73
CA ILE A 385 1.57 -3.88 -3.46
C ILE A 385 2.25 -5.25 -3.56
N LEU A 386 2.05 -5.98 -4.65
CA LEU A 386 2.62 -7.32 -4.83
C LEU A 386 4.14 -7.29 -5.02
N LEU A 387 4.66 -6.38 -5.83
CA LEU A 387 6.10 -6.24 -6.06
C LEU A 387 6.85 -5.80 -4.80
N ASN A 388 6.32 -4.80 -4.08
CA ASN A 388 6.86 -4.45 -2.77
C ASN A 388 6.71 -5.61 -1.77
N GLY A 389 5.64 -6.40 -1.89
CA GLY A 389 5.36 -7.57 -1.05
C GLY A 389 6.40 -8.68 -1.13
N PHE A 390 7.15 -8.80 -2.24
CA PHE A 390 8.22 -9.79 -2.34
C PHE A 390 9.39 -9.50 -1.40
N VAL A 391 9.71 -8.23 -1.18
CA VAL A 391 10.93 -7.80 -0.47
C VAL A 391 10.65 -6.85 0.70
N GLY A 392 9.40 -6.76 1.11
CA GLY A 392 8.97 -6.17 2.36
C GLY A 392 7.56 -6.61 2.74
N SER A 393 7.20 -6.43 4.00
CA SER A 393 5.91 -6.87 4.54
C SER A 393 4.84 -5.80 4.31
N THR A 394 4.41 -5.67 3.05
CA THR A 394 3.44 -4.66 2.61
C THR A 394 2.13 -4.71 3.35
N ILE A 395 1.68 -5.90 3.75
CA ILE A 395 0.45 -6.09 4.51
C ILE A 395 0.39 -5.25 5.81
N SER A 396 1.54 -4.94 6.42
CA SER A 396 1.62 -4.18 7.68
C SER A 396 1.74 -2.67 7.49
N MET A 397 1.66 -2.18 6.25
CA MET A 397 1.91 -0.77 5.93
C MET A 397 0.71 0.11 6.19
N PHE A 398 0.55 0.56 7.43
CA PHE A 398 -0.42 1.61 7.73
C PHE A 398 0.12 3.00 7.32
N PRO A 399 -0.67 3.89 6.68
CA PRO A 399 -2.03 3.75 6.13
C PRO A 399 -2.06 3.41 4.61
N ILE A 400 -0.99 2.85 4.06
CA ILE A 400 -0.90 2.47 2.64
C ILE A 400 -1.89 1.34 2.30
N MET A 401 -1.94 0.29 3.11
CA MET A 401 -2.81 -0.86 2.85
C MET A 401 -4.31 -0.57 3.02
N PRO A 402 -4.80 0.16 4.04
CA PRO A 402 -6.19 0.60 4.09
C PRO A 402 -6.55 1.44 2.87
N LEU A 403 -5.63 2.31 2.42
CA LEU A 403 -5.86 3.11 1.21
C LEU A 403 -5.94 2.24 -0.06
N TYR A 404 -5.07 1.24 -0.20
CA TYR A 404 -5.16 0.24 -1.28
C TYR A 404 -6.50 -0.50 -1.26
N TRP A 405 -6.97 -0.90 -0.08
CA TRP A 405 -8.26 -1.56 0.08
C TRP A 405 -9.44 -0.63 -0.19
N ILE A 406 -9.33 0.66 0.16
CA ILE A 406 -10.30 1.70 -0.23
C ILE A 406 -10.39 1.81 -1.75
N PHE A 407 -9.27 1.91 -2.47
CA PHE A 407 -9.28 1.94 -3.93
C PHE A 407 -9.93 0.68 -4.52
N THR A 408 -9.58 -0.49 -3.99
CA THR A 408 -10.13 -1.77 -4.45
C THR A 408 -11.65 -1.82 -4.26
N GLY A 409 -12.14 -1.46 -3.07
CA GLY A 409 -13.58 -1.41 -2.79
C GLY A 409 -14.32 -0.44 -3.70
N ILE A 410 -13.78 0.76 -3.92
CA ILE A 410 -14.33 1.76 -4.85
C ILE A 410 -14.39 1.23 -6.29
N LEU A 411 -13.31 0.61 -6.78
CA LEU A 411 -13.24 0.11 -8.16
C LEU A 411 -14.19 -1.06 -8.43
N LEU A 412 -14.57 -1.81 -7.39
CA LEU A 412 -15.51 -2.92 -7.47
C LEU A 412 -16.99 -2.49 -7.58
N THR A 413 -17.37 -1.24 -7.23
CA THR A 413 -18.78 -0.84 -7.19
C THR A 413 -19.41 -0.55 -8.56
N GLN A 414 -18.61 -0.32 -9.60
CA GLN A 414 -19.11 0.24 -10.87
C GLN A 414 -19.06 -0.75 -12.05
N SER A 415 -19.48 -2.00 -11.84
CA SER A 415 -19.53 -3.01 -12.92
C SER A 415 -20.77 -2.93 -13.83
N GLU A 416 -21.70 -1.99 -13.60
CA GLU A 416 -22.93 -1.86 -14.39
C GLU A 416 -23.23 -0.38 -14.70
N VAL A 417 -22.66 0.14 -15.78
CA VAL A 417 -23.49 0.98 -16.66
C VAL A 417 -24.07 -0.01 -17.64
N SER A 418 -25.31 -0.41 -17.37
CA SER A 418 -26.17 -0.98 -18.38
C SER A 418 -26.22 0.00 -19.55
N VAL A 419 -25.42 -0.29 -20.58
CA VAL A 419 -25.89 0.00 -21.93
C VAL A 419 -27.17 -0.81 -22.03
N LYS A 420 -28.30 -0.18 -21.71
CA LYS A 420 -29.55 -0.51 -22.39
C LYS A 420 -29.15 -0.47 -23.85
N LYS A 421 -28.98 -1.64 -24.48
CA LYS A 421 -29.04 -1.74 -25.93
C LYS A 421 -30.39 -1.10 -26.25
N ILE A 422 -30.34 0.15 -26.72
CA ILE A 422 -31.46 0.80 -27.38
C ILE A 422 -31.67 0.02 -28.68
#